data_AF-A0AA36CVE9-F1
#
_entry.id   AF-A0AA36CVE9-F1
#
_cell.length_a   1.000
_cell.length_b   1.000
_cell.length_c   1.000
_cell.angle_alpha   90.00
_cell.angle_beta   90.00
_cell.angle_gamma   90.00
#
_symmetry.space_group_name_H-M   'P 1'
#
loop_
_entity.id
_entity.type
_entity.pdbx_description
1 polymer ?
#
loop_
_entity_poly.entity_id
_entity_poly.type
_entity_poly.pdbx_seq_one_letter_code
_entity_poly.pdbx_strand_id
1 'polypeptide(L)'
;MQNASFVATNRAASTTDKIRARGASRFLSDRSVDRSPTPVAAKKIAPSILTTGISIIPKSTDQNVEQLFERLLDVEENLPIEPNFPKFLLAWAREFKQFEELSLQDQKALLLHNYTSLALIFDEEAGNEVISTRLKQMELNKIERVLLKGILLFTSEGVELEAKPAIRKLPEALVHVLADKLRDRKDGRLAKILLFLPSLLNLEISESGRSGIEALFQPSKPTPKMWSISGILPE
;
A
#
# COMPACT_ATOMS: atom_id res chain seq x y z
N MET A 1 -45.87 31.08 19.79
CA MET A 1 -46.77 31.44 18.67
C MET A 1 -46.29 30.64 17.46
N GLN A 2 -46.92 29.47 17.21
CA GLN A 2 -47.85 29.18 16.08
C GLN A 2 -47.17 29.28 14.69
N ASN A 3 -47.26 28.34 13.75
CA ASN A 3 -48.02 27.09 13.65
C ASN A 3 -47.44 26.17 12.57
N ALA A 4 -47.72 24.88 12.74
CA ALA A 4 -47.31 23.74 11.91
C ALA A 4 -48.21 23.48 10.69
N SER A 5 -47.74 22.56 9.83
CA SER A 5 -48.50 21.44 9.25
C SER A 5 -48.47 21.37 7.72
N PHE A 6 -47.89 20.29 7.18
CA PHE A 6 -48.42 19.65 5.98
C PHE A 6 -48.06 18.14 5.97
N VAL A 7 -49.02 17.32 6.42
CA VAL A 7 -49.11 15.89 6.12
C VAL A 7 -50.59 15.58 5.86
N ALA A 8 -50.90 15.03 4.68
CA ALA A 8 -52.06 14.18 4.38
C ALA A 8 -51.96 13.77 2.89
N THR A 9 -51.50 12.54 2.61
CA THR A 9 -52.32 11.39 2.18
C THR A 9 -53.01 11.53 0.83
N ASN A 10 -52.69 10.64 -0.12
CA ASN A 10 -53.73 9.87 -0.79
C ASN A 10 -53.19 8.54 -1.36
N ARG A 11 -53.91 7.49 -0.98
CA ARG A 11 -53.74 6.07 -1.27
C ARG A 11 -55.10 5.59 -1.80
N ALA A 12 -55.10 4.54 -2.63
CA ALA A 12 -56.23 3.82 -3.26
C ALA A 12 -56.60 4.31 -4.68
N ALA A 13 -56.97 3.47 -5.65
CA ALA A 13 -57.42 2.08 -5.71
C ALA A 13 -56.95 1.47 -7.07
N SER A 14 -56.50 0.21 -7.21
CA SER A 14 -57.22 -1.08 -7.13
C SER A 14 -58.46 -1.18 -8.02
N THR A 15 -58.29 -1.66 -9.25
CA THR A 15 -59.30 -2.45 -9.96
C THR A 15 -58.64 -3.62 -10.67
N THR A 16 -59.14 -4.79 -10.32
CA THR A 16 -58.90 -6.11 -10.90
C THR A 16 -59.43 -6.19 -12.33
N ASP A 17 -58.70 -6.87 -13.21
CA ASP A 17 -59.34 -7.76 -14.17
C ASP A 17 -58.55 -9.06 -14.29
N LYS A 18 -59.21 -10.14 -13.88
CA LYS A 18 -58.81 -11.53 -14.15
C LYS A 18 -59.13 -11.79 -15.62
N ILE A 19 -58.32 -12.59 -16.32
CA ILE A 19 -58.81 -13.71 -17.16
C ILE A 19 -57.63 -14.52 -17.74
N ARG A 20 -57.73 -15.85 -17.53
CA ARG A 20 -57.16 -17.00 -18.25
C ARG A 20 -55.66 -17.31 -18.16
N ALA A 21 -55.40 -18.28 -17.28
CA ALA A 21 -54.60 -19.45 -17.63
C ALA A 21 -55.40 -20.36 -18.58
N ARG A 22 -54.75 -20.84 -19.66
CA ARG A 22 -54.96 -22.14 -20.34
C ARG A 22 -54.04 -22.21 -21.58
N GLY A 23 -53.12 -23.17 -21.60
CA GLY A 23 -52.28 -23.41 -22.79
C GLY A 23 -50.97 -24.14 -22.50
N ALA A 24 -51.05 -25.30 -21.83
CA ALA A 24 -50.02 -26.30 -22.02
C ALA A 24 -50.10 -26.81 -23.46
N SER A 25 -48.98 -26.91 -24.17
CA SER A 25 -48.57 -28.10 -24.94
C SER A 25 -47.54 -27.72 -26.03
N ARG A 26 -46.36 -28.35 -25.90
CA ARG A 26 -45.52 -28.95 -26.95
C ARG A 26 -45.32 -28.13 -28.24
N PHE A 27 -44.05 -27.86 -28.58
CA PHE A 27 -43.34 -28.74 -29.51
C PHE A 27 -41.83 -28.47 -29.47
N LEU A 28 -41.10 -29.58 -29.38
CA LEU A 28 -39.66 -29.69 -29.54
C LEU A 28 -39.26 -29.28 -30.96
N SER A 29 -38.16 -28.55 -31.10
CA SER A 29 -37.34 -28.64 -32.31
C SER A 29 -35.89 -28.88 -31.91
N ASP A 30 -35.43 -30.03 -32.39
CA ASP A 30 -34.07 -30.53 -32.41
C ASP A 30 -33.07 -29.47 -32.83
N ARG A 31 -32.08 -29.22 -31.96
CA ARG A 31 -30.68 -29.13 -32.37
C ARG A 31 -29.82 -29.81 -31.33
N SER A 32 -29.55 -31.09 -31.57
CA SER A 32 -28.39 -31.81 -31.09
C SER A 32 -27.12 -31.03 -31.45
N VAL A 33 -26.60 -30.26 -30.48
CA VAL A 33 -25.23 -29.76 -30.51
C VAL A 33 -24.45 -30.64 -29.54
N ASP A 34 -23.73 -31.59 -30.12
CA ASP A 34 -22.76 -32.42 -29.43
C ASP A 34 -21.61 -31.51 -28.97
N ARG A 35 -21.61 -31.15 -27.68
CA ARG A 35 -20.46 -30.55 -27.01
C ARG A 35 -20.04 -31.51 -25.91
N SER A 36 -19.27 -32.52 -26.30
CA SER A 36 -18.39 -33.19 -25.36
C SER A 36 -17.53 -32.12 -24.65
N PRO A 37 -17.53 -32.06 -23.31
CA PRO A 37 -16.63 -31.17 -22.60
C PRO A 37 -15.23 -31.75 -22.72
N THR A 38 -14.39 -31.14 -23.55
CA THR A 38 -12.95 -31.35 -23.48
C THR A 38 -12.48 -30.94 -22.08
N PRO A 39 -11.89 -31.84 -21.27
CA PRO A 39 -11.37 -31.47 -19.98
C PRO A 39 -10.12 -30.63 -20.21
N VAL A 40 -10.27 -29.31 -20.11
CA VAL A 40 -9.13 -28.40 -20.00
C VAL A 40 -8.39 -28.80 -18.73
N ALA A 41 -7.17 -29.28 -18.89
CA ALA A 41 -6.28 -29.58 -17.79
C ALA A 41 -6.24 -28.39 -16.84
N ALA A 42 -6.86 -28.56 -15.66
CA ALA A 42 -6.77 -27.61 -14.58
C ALA A 42 -5.30 -27.51 -14.19
N LYS A 43 -4.61 -26.47 -14.67
CA LYS A 43 -3.36 -26.02 -14.07
C LYS A 43 -3.66 -25.87 -12.58
N LYS A 44 -3.03 -26.71 -11.76
CA LYS A 44 -3.03 -26.60 -10.30
C LYS A 44 -2.51 -25.20 -9.96
N ILE A 45 -3.43 -24.28 -9.70
CA ILE A 45 -3.11 -23.03 -9.03
C ILE A 45 -2.75 -23.44 -7.61
N ALA A 46 -1.50 -23.23 -7.22
CA ALA A 46 -1.07 -23.44 -5.85
C ALA A 46 -1.98 -22.61 -4.92
N PRO A 47 -2.48 -23.19 -3.82
CA PRO A 47 -3.39 -22.48 -2.93
C PRO A 47 -2.74 -21.20 -2.41
N SER A 48 -3.53 -20.13 -2.49
CA SER A 48 -3.28 -18.79 -1.98
C SER A 48 -2.76 -18.80 -0.54
N ILE A 49 -1.89 -17.84 -0.25
CA ILE A 49 -1.17 -17.52 1.01
C ILE A 49 -2.04 -17.58 2.29
N LEU A 50 -3.36 -17.63 2.14
CA LEU A 50 -4.36 -17.73 3.21
C LEU A 50 -4.41 -19.08 3.97
N THR A 51 -3.57 -20.06 3.65
CA THR A 51 -3.63 -21.42 4.27
C THR A 51 -2.37 -21.89 4.99
N THR A 52 -1.39 -21.02 5.24
CA THR A 52 -0.30 -21.39 6.15
C THR A 52 -0.66 -20.98 7.58
N GLY A 53 -0.85 -21.99 8.43
CA GLY A 53 -0.95 -21.82 9.87
C GLY A 53 0.22 -20.98 10.38
N ILE A 54 -0.09 -20.15 11.37
CA ILE A 54 0.84 -19.26 12.08
C ILE A 54 2.08 -20.10 12.45
N SER A 55 3.12 -19.96 11.63
CA SER A 55 4.40 -20.62 11.86
C SER A 55 5.08 -19.85 12.97
N ILE A 56 5.48 -20.58 14.01
CA ILE A 56 6.18 -20.04 15.17
C ILE A 56 7.50 -19.45 14.69
N ILE A 57 7.55 -18.13 14.61
CA ILE A 57 8.78 -17.39 14.35
C ILE A 57 9.72 -17.64 15.54
N PRO A 58 11.00 -17.99 15.32
CA PRO A 58 11.94 -18.18 16.42
C PRO A 58 12.16 -16.87 17.18
N LYS A 59 12.12 -16.91 18.52
CA LYS A 59 12.22 -15.76 19.45
C LYS A 59 13.36 -14.76 19.19
N SER A 60 14.42 -15.14 18.48
CA SER A 60 15.52 -14.23 18.11
C SER A 60 15.14 -13.26 16.98
N THR A 61 14.23 -13.66 16.09
CA THR A 61 13.68 -12.79 15.04
C THR A 61 12.77 -11.73 15.66
N ASP A 62 12.07 -12.06 16.74
CA ASP A 62 11.19 -11.13 17.45
C ASP A 62 11.95 -9.93 18.05
N GLN A 63 13.16 -10.15 18.59
CA GLN A 63 13.97 -9.04 19.15
C GLN A 63 14.46 -8.05 18.08
N ASN A 64 14.88 -8.54 16.92
CA ASN A 64 15.33 -7.65 15.83
C ASN A 64 14.19 -6.81 15.26
N VAL A 65 12.98 -7.37 15.22
CA VAL A 65 11.79 -6.70 14.68
C VAL A 65 11.23 -5.69 15.69
N GLU A 66 11.21 -6.01 16.98
CA GLU A 66 10.87 -5.03 18.02
C GLU A 66 11.89 -3.89 18.06
N GLN A 67 13.19 -4.16 17.91
CA GLN A 67 14.20 -3.09 17.78
C GLN A 67 13.97 -2.20 16.55
N LEU A 68 13.57 -2.79 15.42
CA LEU A 68 13.19 -2.04 14.22
C LEU A 68 11.96 -1.16 14.50
N PHE A 69 10.97 -1.67 15.24
CA PHE A 69 9.79 -0.90 15.65
C PHE A 69 10.15 0.26 16.60
N GLU A 70 10.95 0.02 17.63
CA GLU A 70 11.40 1.08 18.55
C GLU A 70 12.24 2.13 17.82
N ARG A 71 13.09 1.71 16.87
CA ARG A 71 13.83 2.64 16.01
C ARG A 71 12.88 3.44 15.12
N LEU A 72 11.86 2.82 14.55
CA LEU A 72 10.83 3.51 13.76
C LEU A 72 10.13 4.60 14.57
N LEU A 73 9.80 4.35 15.84
CA LEU A 73 9.21 5.35 16.74
C LEU A 73 10.18 6.49 17.07
N ASP A 74 11.43 6.17 17.39
CA ASP A 74 12.48 7.14 17.70
C ASP A 74 12.76 8.09 16.52
N VAL A 75 12.86 7.54 15.30
CA VAL A 75 13.08 8.31 14.08
C VAL A 75 11.89 9.24 13.79
N GLU A 76 10.66 8.77 13.98
CA GLU A 76 9.46 9.60 13.79
C GLU A 76 9.43 10.81 14.76
N GLU A 77 10.04 10.68 15.93
CA GLU A 77 10.10 11.75 16.93
C GLU A 77 11.25 12.74 16.72
N ASN A 78 12.38 12.24 16.22
CA ASN A 78 13.65 12.98 16.27
C ASN A 78 14.19 13.40 14.90
N LEU A 79 13.69 12.82 13.80
CA LEU A 79 14.17 13.18 12.47
C LEU A 79 13.63 14.56 12.07
N PRO A 80 14.51 15.55 11.76
CA PRO A 80 14.07 16.86 11.35
C PRO A 80 13.30 16.77 10.03
N ILE A 81 12.17 17.47 9.97
CA ILE A 81 11.35 17.56 8.76
C ILE A 81 12.10 18.36 7.70
N GLU A 82 12.35 17.76 6.53
CA GLU A 82 12.89 18.50 5.39
C GLU A 82 11.77 18.98 4.45
N PRO A 83 11.87 20.20 3.88
CA PRO A 83 10.89 20.70 2.91
C PRO A 83 10.82 19.89 1.61
N ASN A 84 11.91 19.25 1.23
CA ASN A 84 11.97 18.41 0.04
C ASN A 84 11.65 16.97 0.44
N PHE A 85 10.41 16.55 0.17
CA PHE A 85 9.93 15.22 0.59
C PHE A 85 10.78 14.05 0.05
N PRO A 86 11.20 13.99 -1.23
CA PRO A 86 12.13 12.96 -1.70
C PRO A 86 13.41 12.83 -0.86
N LYS A 87 14.02 13.97 -0.49
CA LYS A 87 15.24 13.98 0.32
C LYS A 87 14.99 13.57 1.77
N PHE A 88 13.90 14.06 2.36
CA PHE A 88 13.43 13.62 3.67
C PHE A 88 13.16 12.11 3.70
N LEU A 89 12.45 11.58 2.69
CA LEU A 89 12.09 10.17 2.61
C LEU A 89 13.34 9.28 2.52
N LEU A 90 14.35 9.69 1.75
CA LEU A 90 15.63 8.99 1.68
C LEU A 90 16.37 9.03 3.02
N ALA A 91 16.40 10.18 3.69
CA ALA A 91 17.01 10.32 5.02
C ALA A 91 16.31 9.41 6.03
N TRP A 92 14.97 9.46 6.08
CA TRP A 92 14.14 8.62 6.93
C TRP A 92 14.38 7.13 6.66
N ALA A 93 14.40 6.70 5.40
CA ALA A 93 14.62 5.29 5.06
C ALA A 93 16.01 4.80 5.46
N ARG A 94 17.03 5.67 5.38
CA ARG A 94 18.42 5.32 5.75
C ARG A 94 18.65 5.19 7.25
N GLU A 95 17.72 5.63 8.09
CA GLU A 95 17.78 5.35 9.53
C GLU A 95 17.60 3.86 9.87
N PHE A 96 17.17 3.05 8.89
CA PHE A 96 17.02 1.61 9.02
C PHE A 96 18.19 0.89 8.36
N LYS A 97 18.99 0.20 9.17
CA LYS A 97 20.16 -0.57 8.73
C LYS A 97 19.83 -1.52 7.56
N GLN A 98 18.68 -2.18 7.60
CA GLN A 98 18.22 -3.11 6.56
C GLN A 98 18.00 -2.43 5.20
N PHE A 99 17.65 -1.14 5.19
CA PHE A 99 17.53 -0.34 3.97
C PHE A 99 18.88 0.24 3.56
N GLU A 100 19.66 0.75 4.51
CA GLU A 100 20.99 1.34 4.27
C GLU A 100 21.96 0.35 3.63
N GLU A 101 21.92 -0.93 4.05
CA GLU A 101 22.78 -2.00 3.54
C GLU A 101 22.45 -2.43 2.10
N LEU A 102 21.37 -1.94 1.51
CA LEU A 102 21.01 -2.26 0.13
C LEU A 102 21.90 -1.57 -0.89
N SER A 103 21.99 -2.18 -2.07
CA SER A 103 22.55 -1.51 -3.24
C SER A 103 21.79 -0.21 -3.51
N LEU A 104 22.46 0.81 -4.03
CA LEU A 104 21.81 2.08 -4.39
C LEU A 104 20.66 1.88 -5.37
N GLN A 105 20.76 0.86 -6.24
CA GLN A 105 19.71 0.51 -7.19
C GLN A 105 18.48 -0.08 -6.49
N ASP A 106 18.67 -0.97 -5.51
CA ASP A 106 17.58 -1.55 -4.71
C ASP A 106 16.93 -0.47 -3.82
N GLN A 107 17.72 0.41 -3.19
CA GLN A 107 17.21 1.57 -2.43
C GLN A 107 16.32 2.44 -3.31
N LYS A 108 16.82 2.80 -4.50
CA LYS A 108 16.08 3.59 -5.49
C LYS A 108 14.80 2.88 -5.92
N ALA A 109 14.86 1.59 -6.22
CA ALA A 109 13.71 0.82 -6.70
C ALA A 109 12.59 0.76 -5.64
N LEU A 110 12.93 0.51 -4.38
CA LEU A 110 11.97 0.53 -3.27
C LEU A 110 11.34 1.90 -3.05
N LEU A 111 12.16 2.97 -3.08
CA LEU A 111 11.66 4.32 -2.91
C LEU A 111 10.73 4.72 -4.06
N LEU A 112 11.09 4.41 -5.31
CA LEU A 112 10.23 4.66 -6.48
C LEU A 112 8.93 3.88 -6.40
N HIS A 113 8.98 2.62 -5.96
CA HIS A 113 7.79 1.78 -5.86
C HIS A 113 6.81 2.28 -4.80
N ASN A 114 7.30 2.68 -3.62
CA ASN A 114 6.46 3.02 -2.48
C ASN A 114 6.28 4.53 -2.26
N TYR A 115 6.82 5.38 -3.14
CA TYR A 115 6.86 6.84 -2.95
C TYR A 115 5.48 7.43 -2.64
N THR A 116 4.49 7.19 -3.51
CA THR A 116 3.17 7.83 -3.38
C THR A 116 2.46 7.33 -2.14
N SER A 117 2.55 6.04 -1.84
CA SER A 117 1.97 5.45 -0.64
C SER A 117 2.57 6.08 0.61
N LEU A 118 3.90 6.20 0.68
CA LEU A 118 4.60 6.81 1.80
C LEU A 118 4.27 8.31 1.91
N ALA A 119 4.28 9.05 0.81
CA ALA A 119 3.88 10.46 0.78
C ALA A 119 2.50 10.67 1.40
N LEU A 120 1.54 9.80 1.05
CA LEU A 120 0.16 9.87 1.55
C LEU A 120 0.06 9.53 3.06
N ILE A 121 0.94 8.69 3.61
CA ILE A 121 0.97 8.42 5.06
C ILE A 121 1.69 9.53 5.85
N PHE A 122 2.72 10.15 5.27
CA PHE A 122 3.43 11.28 5.87
C PHE A 122 2.59 12.56 5.84
N ASP A 123 1.96 12.82 4.70
CA ASP A 123 1.05 13.94 4.48
C ASP A 123 -0.20 13.41 3.77
N GLU A 124 -1.31 13.33 4.52
CA GLU A 124 -2.57 12.79 4.03
C GLU A 124 -3.17 13.66 2.91
N GLU A 125 -2.65 14.85 2.63
CA GLU A 125 -3.12 15.74 1.56
C GLU A 125 -2.32 15.58 0.26
N ALA A 126 -1.19 14.85 0.29
CA ALA A 126 -0.25 14.77 -0.82
C ALA A 126 -0.64 13.78 -1.94
N GLY A 127 -1.91 13.35 -2.04
CA GLY A 127 -2.27 12.23 -2.92
C GLY A 127 -3.72 12.15 -3.40
N ASN A 128 -4.10 10.95 -3.83
CA ASN A 128 -5.43 10.66 -4.36
C ASN A 128 -6.52 10.95 -3.31
N GLU A 129 -7.45 11.85 -3.64
CA GLU A 129 -8.49 12.35 -2.73
C GLU A 129 -9.34 11.24 -2.10
N VAL A 130 -9.66 10.18 -2.86
CA VAL A 130 -10.47 9.05 -2.37
C VAL A 130 -9.69 8.25 -1.32
N ILE A 131 -8.41 7.97 -1.60
CA ILE A 131 -7.54 7.20 -0.69
C ILE A 131 -7.18 8.05 0.53
N SER A 132 -6.92 9.34 0.35
CA SER A 132 -6.73 10.33 1.43
C SER A 132 -7.93 10.39 2.36
N THR A 133 -9.14 10.53 1.81
CA THR A 133 -10.38 10.56 2.61
C THR A 133 -10.53 9.26 3.41
N ARG A 134 -10.27 8.11 2.79
CA ARG A 134 -10.37 6.82 3.46
C ARG A 134 -9.31 6.66 4.55
N LEU A 135 -8.09 7.12 4.32
CA LEU A 135 -7.01 7.11 5.32
C LEU A 135 -7.35 8.01 6.53
N LYS A 136 -7.87 9.23 6.27
CA LYS A 136 -8.38 10.15 7.30
C LYS A 136 -9.47 9.49 8.14
N GLN A 137 -10.44 8.84 7.51
CA GLN A 137 -11.51 8.09 8.19
C GLN A 137 -11.02 6.90 9.00
N MET A 138 -9.84 6.36 8.69
CA MET A 138 -9.25 5.34 9.51
C MET A 138 -8.75 5.91 10.83
N GLU A 139 -8.42 7.19 10.96
CA GLU A 139 -7.93 7.77 12.23
C GLU A 139 -6.75 6.95 12.80
N LEU A 140 -5.73 6.71 11.97
CA LEU A 140 -4.57 5.91 12.40
C LEU A 140 -3.89 6.58 13.58
N ASN A 141 -3.72 5.85 14.68
CA ASN A 141 -2.91 6.36 15.78
C ASN A 141 -1.42 6.36 15.39
N LYS A 142 -0.58 7.01 16.20
CA LYS A 142 0.85 7.13 15.93
C LYS A 142 1.53 5.78 15.67
N ILE A 143 1.27 4.77 16.50
CA ILE A 143 1.86 3.44 16.39
C ILE A 143 1.44 2.76 15.08
N GLU A 144 0.15 2.80 14.76
CA GLU A 144 -0.39 2.24 13.50
C GLU A 144 0.24 2.92 12.29
N ARG A 145 0.35 4.25 12.32
CA ARG A 145 0.94 5.04 11.22
C ARG A 145 2.42 4.70 11.02
N VAL A 146 3.19 4.64 12.11
CA VAL A 146 4.62 4.32 12.07
C VAL A 146 4.87 2.90 11.55
N LEU A 147 4.12 1.91 12.03
CA LEU A 147 4.22 0.54 11.54
C LEU A 147 3.80 0.45 10.07
N LEU A 148 2.76 1.17 9.65
CA LEU A 148 2.31 1.20 8.26
C LEU A 148 3.39 1.79 7.33
N LYS A 149 4.08 2.88 7.73
CA LYS A 149 5.21 3.42 6.97
C LYS A 149 6.31 2.37 6.81
N GLY A 150 6.67 1.67 7.89
CA GLY A 150 7.68 0.60 7.84
C GLY A 150 7.27 -0.56 6.91
N ILE A 151 6.03 -1.02 7.02
CA ILE A 151 5.48 -2.07 6.15
C ILE A 151 5.56 -1.65 4.69
N LEU A 152 5.13 -0.43 4.36
CA LEU A 152 5.18 0.10 3.01
C LEU A 152 6.63 0.20 2.50
N LEU A 153 7.56 0.77 3.27
CA LEU A 153 8.96 0.94 2.85
C LEU A 153 9.59 -0.37 2.38
N PHE A 154 9.37 -1.45 3.14
CA PHE A 154 9.98 -2.75 2.86
C PHE A 154 9.14 -3.65 1.96
N THR A 155 7.96 -3.20 1.52
CA THR A 155 7.15 -3.95 0.56
C THR A 155 7.82 -3.89 -0.81
N SER A 156 8.17 -5.06 -1.34
CA SER A 156 8.90 -5.22 -2.60
C SER A 156 8.14 -6.07 -3.62
N GLU A 157 6.84 -6.26 -3.46
CA GLU A 157 6.03 -7.06 -4.38
C GLU A 157 6.02 -6.40 -5.76
N GLY A 158 6.39 -7.14 -6.80
CA GLY A 158 6.55 -6.58 -8.15
C GLY A 158 7.84 -5.79 -8.39
N VAL A 159 8.74 -5.69 -7.40
CA VAL A 159 10.06 -5.06 -7.53
C VAL A 159 11.15 -6.12 -7.64
N GLU A 160 11.98 -6.02 -8.68
CA GLU A 160 13.17 -6.86 -8.83
C GLU A 160 14.31 -6.29 -7.98
N LEU A 161 14.51 -6.86 -6.78
CA LEU A 161 15.64 -6.55 -5.91
C LEU A 161 16.75 -7.59 -6.05
N GLU A 162 18.00 -7.21 -5.86
CA GLU A 162 19.12 -8.18 -5.78
C GLU A 162 19.14 -8.86 -4.40
N ALA A 163 18.89 -8.11 -3.32
CA ALA A 163 18.94 -8.58 -1.93
C ALA A 163 17.61 -9.19 -1.41
N LYS A 164 16.95 -10.04 -2.22
CA LYS A 164 15.57 -10.54 -1.97
C LYS A 164 15.30 -11.17 -0.58
N PRO A 165 16.15 -12.03 0.01
CA PRO A 165 15.71 -12.86 1.14
C PRO A 165 15.50 -12.10 2.46
N ALA A 166 16.34 -11.10 2.76
CA ALA A 166 16.35 -10.42 4.05
C ALA A 166 15.18 -9.43 4.19
N ILE A 167 14.89 -8.66 3.13
CA ILE A 167 13.85 -7.62 3.15
C ILE A 167 12.46 -8.19 3.01
N ARG A 168 12.28 -9.26 2.22
CA ARG A 168 10.95 -9.82 1.92
C ARG A 168 10.15 -10.22 3.16
N LYS A 169 10.82 -10.53 4.28
CA LYS A 169 10.18 -10.93 5.53
C LYS A 169 9.90 -9.77 6.49
N LEU A 170 10.48 -8.59 6.25
CA LEU A 170 10.32 -7.44 7.14
C LEU A 170 8.87 -6.91 7.16
N PRO A 171 8.15 -6.78 6.02
CA PRO A 171 6.75 -6.38 6.04
C PRO A 171 5.88 -7.32 6.86
N GLU A 172 6.04 -8.64 6.67
CA GLU A 172 5.31 -9.67 7.42
C GLU A 172 5.60 -9.57 8.92
N ALA A 173 6.87 -9.40 9.29
CA ALA A 173 7.28 -9.25 10.68
C ALA A 173 6.69 -7.98 11.33
N LEU A 174 6.69 -6.84 10.62
CA LEU A 174 6.07 -5.62 11.10
C LEU A 174 4.53 -5.73 11.19
N VAL A 175 3.89 -6.51 10.31
CA VAL A 175 2.47 -6.86 10.42
C VAL A 175 2.21 -7.68 11.69
N HIS A 176 3.10 -8.60 12.07
CA HIS A 176 2.99 -9.32 13.34
C HIS A 176 3.07 -8.38 14.55
N VAL A 177 4.01 -7.43 14.56
CA VAL A 177 4.07 -6.40 15.61
C VAL A 177 2.77 -5.59 15.64
N LEU A 178 2.25 -5.17 14.49
CA LEU A 178 0.97 -4.45 14.41
C LEU A 178 -0.18 -5.29 14.97
N ALA A 179 -0.25 -6.58 14.64
CA ALA A 179 -1.25 -7.50 15.16
C ALA A 179 -1.16 -7.62 16.68
N ASP A 180 0.05 -7.66 17.23
CA ASP A 180 0.28 -7.73 18.67
C ASP A 180 -0.13 -6.44 19.39
N LYS A 181 0.21 -5.27 18.86
CA LYS A 181 -0.23 -3.98 19.43
C LYS A 181 -1.75 -3.77 19.32
N LEU A 182 -2.43 -4.46 18.39
CA LEU A 182 -3.87 -4.40 18.18
C LEU A 182 -4.65 -5.58 18.77
N ARG A 183 -3.97 -6.54 19.42
CA ARG A 183 -4.54 -7.82 19.86
C ARG A 183 -5.78 -7.65 20.74
N ASP A 184 -5.77 -6.66 21.63
CA ASP A 184 -6.87 -6.40 22.57
C ASP A 184 -8.03 -5.60 21.93
N ARG A 185 -7.86 -5.09 20.70
CA ARG A 185 -8.91 -4.37 19.98
C ARG A 185 -9.85 -5.34 19.27
N LYS A 186 -11.10 -5.40 19.72
CA LYS A 186 -12.15 -6.30 19.16
C LYS A 186 -12.94 -5.71 17.98
N ASP A 187 -12.49 -4.61 17.41
CA ASP A 187 -13.18 -3.84 16.36
C ASP A 187 -12.75 -4.20 14.92
N GLY A 188 -11.93 -5.24 14.78
CA GLY A 188 -11.36 -5.67 13.50
C GLY A 188 -10.35 -4.69 12.92
N ARG A 189 -9.71 -3.85 13.75
CA ARG A 189 -8.76 -2.82 13.32
C ARG A 189 -7.66 -3.32 12.40
N LEU A 190 -7.01 -4.42 12.78
CA LEU A 190 -5.95 -5.05 11.99
C LEU A 190 -6.45 -5.42 10.59
N ALA A 191 -7.61 -6.08 10.50
CA ALA A 191 -8.19 -6.47 9.22
C ALA A 191 -8.50 -5.26 8.33
N LYS A 192 -9.01 -4.15 8.90
CA LYS A 192 -9.27 -2.91 8.17
C LYS A 192 -7.97 -2.33 7.57
N ILE A 193 -6.87 -2.33 8.33
CA ILE A 193 -5.57 -1.85 7.85
C ILE A 193 -5.04 -2.76 6.74
N LEU A 194 -5.04 -4.08 6.95
CA LEU A 194 -4.53 -5.04 5.96
C LEU A 194 -5.36 -5.04 4.66
N LEU A 195 -6.68 -4.90 4.74
CA LEU A 195 -7.55 -4.79 3.57
C LEU A 195 -7.37 -3.47 2.81
N PHE A 196 -6.83 -2.43 3.46
CA PHE A 196 -6.53 -1.15 2.82
C PHE A 196 -5.14 -1.10 2.18
N LEU A 197 -4.20 -1.93 2.64
CA LEU A 197 -2.83 -1.98 2.14
C LEU A 197 -2.73 -2.14 0.60
N PRO A 198 -3.51 -3.01 -0.07
CA PRO A 198 -3.48 -3.11 -1.53
C PRO A 198 -3.90 -1.81 -2.24
N SER A 199 -4.79 -1.01 -1.64
CA SER A 199 -5.16 0.30 -2.21
C SER A 199 -4.01 1.30 -2.15
N LEU A 200 -3.14 1.18 -1.15
CA LEU A 200 -1.94 2.01 -1.02
C LEU A 200 -0.84 1.56 -1.99
N LEU A 201 -0.63 0.24 -2.14
CA LEU A 201 0.44 -0.32 -2.96
C LEU A 201 0.22 -0.17 -4.48
N ASN A 202 -1.02 0.04 -4.92
CA ASN A 202 -1.35 0.24 -6.34
C ASN A 202 -1.32 1.72 -6.78
N LEU A 203 -0.81 2.62 -5.95
CA LEU A 203 -0.72 4.03 -6.29
C LEU A 203 0.41 4.28 -7.30
N GLU A 204 0.09 4.98 -8.38
CA GLU A 204 1.10 5.41 -9.35
C GLU A 204 1.96 6.55 -8.77
N ILE A 205 3.25 6.52 -9.11
CA ILE A 205 4.17 7.61 -8.79
C ILE A 205 3.95 8.80 -9.72
N SER A 206 3.80 9.99 -9.14
CA SER A 206 3.76 11.23 -9.93
C SER A 206 5.09 11.46 -10.63
N GLU A 207 5.07 12.15 -11.77
CA GLU A 207 6.29 12.49 -12.52
C GLU A 207 7.28 13.33 -11.68
N SER A 208 6.74 14.24 -10.85
CA SER A 208 7.55 15.05 -9.93
C SER A 208 8.21 14.21 -8.83
N GLY A 209 7.47 13.26 -8.25
CA GLY A 209 8.00 12.33 -7.25
C GLY A 209 9.09 11.43 -7.85
N ARG A 210 8.83 10.87 -9.03
CA ARG A 210 9.81 10.06 -9.78
C ARG A 210 11.09 10.83 -10.06
N SER A 211 10.97 12.02 -10.66
CA SER A 211 12.11 12.87 -10.99
C SER A 211 12.91 13.26 -9.74
N GLY A 212 12.21 13.58 -8.64
CA GLY A 212 12.81 13.91 -7.37
C GLY A 212 13.64 12.77 -6.79
N ILE A 213 13.11 11.55 -6.76
CA ILE A 213 13.86 10.38 -6.31
C ILE A 213 15.01 10.07 -7.26
N GLU A 214 14.78 10.04 -8.57
CA GLU A 214 15.83 9.76 -9.55
C GLU A 214 17.02 10.72 -9.44
N ALA A 215 16.77 12.01 -9.21
CA ALA A 215 17.81 13.01 -9.03
C ALA A 215 18.74 12.73 -7.83
N LEU A 216 18.23 12.10 -6.76
CA LEU A 216 19.02 11.76 -5.57
C LEU A 216 20.05 10.65 -5.83
N PHE A 217 19.85 9.85 -6.87
CA PHE A 217 20.71 8.71 -7.23
C PHE A 217 21.49 8.95 -8.52
N GLN A 218 21.38 10.13 -9.14
CA GLN A 218 22.25 10.46 -10.26
C GLN A 218 23.68 10.65 -9.75
N PRO A 219 24.70 10.08 -10.45
CA PRO A 219 26.08 10.41 -10.14
C PRO A 219 26.22 11.93 -10.24
N SER A 220 26.76 12.57 -9.20
CA SER A 220 27.06 13.99 -9.24
C SER A 220 27.89 14.25 -10.49
N LYS A 221 27.35 15.05 -11.42
CA LYS A 221 28.09 15.43 -12.63
C LYS A 221 29.47 15.90 -12.17
N PRO A 222 30.56 15.46 -12.83
CA PRO A 222 31.88 15.94 -12.46
C PRO A 222 31.81 17.46 -12.49
N THR A 223 32.00 18.08 -11.32
CA THR A 223 32.13 19.53 -11.22
C THR A 223 33.16 19.92 -12.27
N PRO A 224 32.79 20.73 -13.28
CA PRO A 224 33.74 21.09 -14.32
C PRO A 224 34.95 21.68 -13.62
N LYS A 225 36.12 21.04 -13.78
CA LYS A 225 37.39 21.59 -13.29
C LYS A 225 37.44 23.01 -13.83
N MET A 226 37.30 24.01 -12.96
CA MET A 226 37.70 25.36 -13.30
C MET A 226 39.17 25.26 -13.66
N TRP A 227 39.49 25.46 -14.93
CA TRP A 227 40.85 25.63 -15.36
C TRP A 227 41.37 26.85 -14.62
N SER A 228 42.30 26.66 -13.69
CA SER A 228 42.96 27.74 -12.98
C SER A 228 43.65 28.61 -14.02
N ILE A 229 43.06 29.77 -14.33
CA ILE A 229 43.76 30.84 -15.05
C ILE A 229 44.69 31.48 -14.02
N SER A 230 45.78 30.80 -13.71
CA SER A 230 47.02 31.44 -13.29
C SER A 230 47.78 31.59 -14.61
N GLY A 231 47.71 32.75 -15.26
CA GLY A 231 48.31 33.96 -14.71
C GLY A 231 49.79 33.89 -15.08
N ILE A 232 50.06 34.31 -16.31
CA ILE A 232 51.34 34.50 -16.98
C ILE A 232 52.43 34.96 -16.00
N LEU A 233 53.56 34.24 -15.95
CA LEU A 233 54.83 34.79 -15.44
C LEU A 233 55.32 35.87 -16.42
N PRO A 234 55.58 37.12 -16.00
CA PRO A 234 56.56 37.95 -16.67
C PRO A 234 57.97 37.62 -16.15
N GLU A 235 58.94 37.74 -17.06
CA GLU A 235 60.38 37.44 -16.94
C GLU A 235 61.07 38.01 -15.69
#